data_AF-A0A6B3HYV8-F1
#
_entry.id   AF-A0A6B3HYV8-F1
#
_cell.length_a   1.000
_cell.length_b   1.000
_cell.length_c   1.000
_cell.angle_alpha   90.00
_cell.angle_beta   90.00
_cell.angle_gamma   90.00
#
_symmetry.space_group_name_H-M   'P 1'
#
loop_
_entity.id
_entity.type
_entity.pdbx_description
1 polymer ?
#
loop_
_entity_poly.entity_id
_entity_poly.type
_entity_poly.pdbx_seq_one_letter_code
_entity_poly.pdbx_strand_id
1 'polypeptide(L)' 'SYTTVKTVKTSSTGTLKTTVKASADGYWRYSFAGTSTTPAVSAAGDFVDVK' A
#
# COMPACT_ATOMS: atom_id res chain seq x y z
N SER A 1 -8.69 9.08 -7.91
CA SER A 1 -8.12 9.35 -6.57
C SER A 1 -7.99 8.05 -5.80
N TYR A 2 -7.04 7.93 -4.87
CA TYR A 2 -6.84 6.73 -4.05
C TYR A 2 -7.42 6.93 -2.65
N THR A 3 -7.89 5.84 -2.03
CA THR A 3 -8.36 5.82 -0.64
C THR A 3 -7.56 4.81 0.17
N THR A 4 -7.19 5.16 1.41
CA THR A 4 -6.50 4.25 2.31
C THR A 4 -7.44 3.18 2.83
N VAL A 5 -7.18 1.93 2.48
CA VAL A 5 -7.95 0.76 2.93
C VAL A 5 -7.34 0.09 4.17
N LYS A 6 -6.05 0.29 4.41
CA LYS A 6 -5.31 -0.31 5.53
C LYS A 6 -4.03 0.46 5.82
N THR A 7 -3.75 0.69 7.09
CA THR A 7 -2.45 1.18 7.57
C THR A 7 -1.70 0.04 8.26
N VAL A 8 -0.43 -0.14 7.93
CA VAL A 8 0.44 -1.19 8.47
C VAL A 8 1.79 -0.60 8.85
N LYS A 9 2.43 -1.16 9.89
CA LYS A 9 3.80 -0.82 10.29
C LYS A 9 4.75 -1.90 9.82
N THR A 10 5.97 -1.50 9.47
CA THR A 10 7.07 -2.42 9.22
C THR A 10 7.49 -3.12 10.52
N SER A 11 8.15 -4.27 10.39
CA SER A 11 8.86 -4.91 11.50
C SER A 11 10.04 -4.04 11.99
N SER A 12 10.67 -4.47 13.08
CA SER A 12 11.90 -3.84 13.60
C SER A 12 13.07 -3.88 12.63
N THR A 13 13.04 -4.78 11.63
CA THR A 13 14.05 -4.91 10.59
C THR A 13 13.61 -4.31 9.25
N GLY A 14 12.49 -3.58 9.22
CA GLY A 14 12.03 -2.86 8.02
C GLY A 14 11.21 -3.67 7.02
N THR A 15 10.90 -4.94 7.31
CA THR A 15 10.09 -5.78 6.41
C THR A 15 8.60 -5.49 6.57
N LEU A 16 7.86 -5.57 5.45
CA LEU A 16 6.41 -5.43 5.44
C LEU A 16 5.76 -6.58 4.67
N LYS A 17 4.75 -7.21 5.27
CA LYS A 17 3.84 -8.14 4.59
C LYS A 17 2.41 -7.80 4.98
N THR A 18 1.56 -7.63 3.99
CA THR A 18 0.13 -7.40 4.21
C THR A 18 -0.68 -7.97 3.07
N THR A 19 -1.91 -8.35 3.37
CA THR A 19 -2.93 -8.73 2.40
C THR A 19 -4.17 -7.90 2.69
N VAL A 20 -4.81 -7.44 1.61
CA VAL A 20 -6.14 -6.84 1.62
C VAL A 20 -6.93 -7.60 0.56
N LYS A 21 -8.13 -8.06 0.91
CA LYS A 21 -9.06 -8.62 -0.09
C LYS A 21 -9.66 -7.45 -0.87
N ALA A 22 -9.46 -7.44 -2.18
CA ALA A 22 -10.12 -6.46 -3.04
C ALA A 22 -11.64 -6.70 -3.03
N SER A 23 -12.41 -5.63 -2.89
CA SER A 23 -13.89 -5.66 -2.88
C SER A 23 -14.50 -5.09 -4.16
N ALA A 24 -13.68 -4.50 -5.02
CA ALA A 24 -14.08 -3.88 -6.28
C ALA A 24 -12.88 -3.80 -7.23
N ASP A 25 -13.19 -3.67 -8.52
CA ASP A 25 -12.19 -3.44 -9.57
C ASP A 25 -11.51 -2.09 -9.41
N GLY A 26 -10.28 -2.00 -9.90
CA GLY A 26 -9.58 -0.73 -10.03
C GLY A 26 -8.09 -0.82 -9.76
N TYR A 27 -7.47 0.35 -9.64
CA TYR A 27 -6.04 0.45 -9.37
C TYR A 27 -5.75 0.47 -7.87
N TRP A 28 -4.90 -0.45 -7.44
CA TRP A 28 -4.41 -0.57 -6.08
C TRP A 28 -2.93 -0.22 -6.05
N ARG A 29 -2.47 0.40 -4.96
CA ARG A 29 -1.05 0.72 -4.79
C ARG A 29 -0.65 0.69 -3.33
N TYR A 30 0.64 0.48 -3.10
CA TYR A 30 1.26 0.80 -1.81
C TYR A 30 1.69 2.27 -1.77
N SER A 31 1.52 2.89 -0.60
CA SER A 31 2.02 4.24 -0.33
C SER A 31 2.82 4.20 0.97
N PHE A 32 4.11 4.51 0.86
CA PHE A 32 4.99 4.65 2.01
C PHE A 32 4.92 6.10 2.51
N ALA A 33 4.53 6.26 3.77
CA ALA A 33 4.38 7.58 4.40
C ALA A 33 5.72 8.28 4.71
N GLY A 34 6.85 7.59 4.57
CA GLY A 34 8.16 8.11 4.94
C GLY A 34 8.52 7.86 6.41
N THR A 35 9.78 8.16 6.74
CA THR A 35 10.35 8.21 8.09
C THR A 35 11.18 9.49 8.23
N SER A 36 11.85 9.68 9.37
CA SER A 36 12.78 10.79 9.57
C SER A 36 13.99 10.76 8.63
N THR A 37 14.36 9.60 8.08
CA THR A 37 15.55 9.42 7.23
C THR A 37 15.23 8.97 5.81
N THR A 38 13.96 8.67 5.50
CA THR A 38 13.55 8.17 4.18
C THR A 38 12.27 8.87 3.74
N PRO A 39 12.28 9.61 2.62
CA PRO A 39 11.10 10.34 2.14
C PRO A 39 9.90 9.42 1.81
N ALA A 40 8.71 10.02 1.84
CA ALA A 40 7.48 9.36 1.40
C ALA A 40 7.51 9.10 -0.11
N VAL A 41 6.94 7.96 -0.54
CA VAL A 41 6.80 7.62 -1.96
C VAL A 41 5.59 6.71 -2.16
N SER A 42 4.92 6.86 -3.31
CA SER A 42 3.83 5.96 -3.72
C SER A 42 4.26 5.14 -4.92
N ALA A 43 3.92 3.85 -4.92
CA ALA A 43 4.11 2.99 -6.06
C ALA A 43 3.18 3.41 -7.22
N ALA A 44 3.49 2.91 -8.42
CA ALA A 44 2.53 2.89 -9.51
C ALA A 44 1.29 2.06 -9.10
N GLY A 45 0.14 2.39 -9.68
CA GLY A 45 -1.07 1.60 -9.51
C GLY A 45 -0.98 0.29 -10.28
N ASP A 46 -1.48 -0.79 -9.68
CA ASP A 46 -1.67 -2.09 -10.29
C ASP A 46 -3.17 -2.39 -10.40
N PHE A 47 -3.63 -2.85 -11.56
CA PHE A 47 -5.05 -3.06 -11.80
C PHE A 47 -5.48 -4.44 -11.30
N VAL A 48 -6.51 -4.47 -10.47
CA VAL A 48 -7.12 -5.70 -9.95
C VAL A 48 -8.55 -5.80 -10.50
N ASP A 49 -8.87 -6.97 -11.04
CA ASP A 49 -10.19 -7.39 -11.53
C ASP A 49 -10.77 -8.40 -10.52
N VAL A 50 -11.93 -8.08 -9.93
CA VAL A 50 -12.61 -8.89 -8.92
C VAL A 50 -13.75 -9.66 -9.57
N LYS A 51 -13.79 -10.98 -9.34
CA LYS A 51 -14.77 -11.91 -9.92
C LYS A 51 -15.60 -12.62 -8.87
#